data_AF-A0A945WGL8-F1
#
_entry.id   AF-A0A945WGL8-F1
#
_cell.length_a   1.000
_cell.length_b   1.000
_cell.length_c   1.000
_cell.angle_alpha   90.00
_cell.angle_beta   90.00
_cell.angle_gamma   90.00
#
_symmetry.space_group_name_H-M   'P 1'
#
loop_
_entity.id
_entity.type
_entity.pdbx_description
1 polymer ?
#
loop_
_entity_poly.entity_id
_entity_poly.type
_entity_poly.pdbx_seq_one_letter_code
_entity_poly.pdbx_strand_id
1 'polypeptide(L)'
;MIWLLTCEHYSNGIPLKFAPKFIQAVDVLESHRGYDIKAAPVFIRLEPLFDEGMYFRYSRLLIEPNRSIGDKFLFSPFTATLPIEERTELINKYYHPYRKRVESFIGEYIDQQVFHVSIHTFTPTLGNQVRESSVGIGFDRESKGSLELAQLIKQSFYDVDQSLSIRHNYPYRGEQNDFMQYLRRCFPENYFGFSLEVRNDQGLELRNVLYQGLANLRGTIG
;
A
#
# COMPACT_ATOMS: atom_id res chain seq x y z
N MET A 1 21.15 -3.39 2.59
CA MET A 1 19.82 -2.85 2.24
C MET A 1 18.77 -3.46 3.15
N ILE A 2 17.93 -2.64 3.77
CA ILE A 2 16.82 -3.06 4.64
C ILE A 2 15.51 -3.07 3.85
N TRP A 3 14.73 -4.14 4.00
CA TRP A 3 13.49 -4.38 3.29
C TRP A 3 12.29 -4.12 4.22
N LEU A 4 11.45 -3.15 3.85
CA LEU A 4 10.21 -2.81 4.56
C LEU A 4 8.99 -3.21 3.72
N LEU A 5 8.03 -3.89 4.32
CA LEU A 5 6.72 -4.17 3.74
C LEU A 5 5.63 -3.36 4.45
N THR A 6 4.81 -2.61 3.70
CA THR A 6 3.61 -1.98 4.26
C THR A 6 2.31 -2.42 3.61
N CYS A 7 1.19 -2.23 4.30
CA CYS A 7 -0.14 -2.31 3.73
C CYS A 7 -1.11 -1.34 4.44
N GLU A 8 -1.36 -0.23 3.78
CA GLU A 8 -2.21 0.87 4.24
C GLU A 8 -3.70 0.50 4.27
N HIS A 9 -4.13 -0.43 3.42
CA HIS A 9 -5.55 -0.80 3.26
C HIS A 9 -5.80 -2.28 3.61
N TYR A 10 -5.13 -2.76 4.64
CA TYR A 10 -5.08 -4.19 5.00
C TYR A 10 -6.44 -4.76 5.45
N SER A 11 -7.24 -3.98 6.18
CA SER A 11 -8.45 -4.45 6.86
C SER A 11 -9.57 -3.42 6.75
N ASN A 12 -10.82 -3.86 6.89
CA ASN A 12 -12.01 -3.01 7.03
C ASN A 12 -12.46 -2.85 8.49
N GLY A 13 -11.62 -3.19 9.46
CA GLY A 13 -11.95 -3.10 10.88
C GLY A 13 -12.31 -1.68 11.33
N ILE A 14 -13.30 -1.57 12.21
CA ILE A 14 -13.72 -0.31 12.83
C ILE A 14 -13.64 -0.44 14.35
N PRO A 15 -13.02 0.51 15.08
CA PRO A 15 -13.03 0.51 16.54
C PRO A 15 -14.47 0.59 17.06
N LEU A 16 -14.78 -0.14 18.15
CA LEU A 16 -16.13 -0.20 18.74
C LEU A 16 -16.75 1.19 18.95
N LYS A 17 -15.95 2.18 19.35
CA LYS A 17 -16.38 3.58 19.49
C LYS A 17 -17.06 4.15 18.24
N PHE A 18 -16.54 3.83 17.06
CA PHE A 18 -17.02 4.36 15.79
C PHE A 18 -17.98 3.42 15.06
N ALA A 19 -18.16 2.19 15.54
CA ALA A 19 -19.06 1.20 14.93
C ALA A 19 -20.49 1.75 14.66
N PRO A 20 -21.11 2.57 15.53
CA PRO A 20 -22.43 3.14 15.25
C PRO A 20 -22.52 3.97 13.96
N LYS A 21 -21.40 4.54 13.47
CA LYS A 21 -21.36 5.32 12.22
C LYS A 21 -21.41 4.45 10.97
N PHE A 22 -21.17 3.15 11.10
CA PHE A 22 -21.05 2.22 9.99
C PHE A 22 -22.12 1.12 9.99
N ILE A 23 -23.10 1.15 10.91
CA ILE A 23 -24.17 0.13 11.00
C ILE A 23 -24.91 -0.02 9.67
N GLN A 24 -25.14 1.08 8.96
CA GLN A 24 -25.84 1.08 7.67
C GLN A 24 -24.88 1.00 6.46
N ALA A 25 -23.60 0.74 6.69
CA ALA A 25 -22.55 0.78 5.67
C ALA A 25 -21.70 -0.49 5.65
N VAL A 26 -22.23 -1.60 6.16
CA VAL A 26 -21.54 -2.90 6.20
C VAL A 26 -21.14 -3.36 4.79
N ASP A 27 -22.05 -3.22 3.83
CA ASP A 27 -21.80 -3.49 2.41
C ASP A 27 -20.65 -2.65 1.84
N VAL A 28 -20.59 -1.37 2.20
CA VAL A 28 -19.51 -0.47 1.78
C VAL A 28 -18.19 -0.86 2.45
N LEU A 29 -18.20 -1.20 3.74
CA LEU A 29 -17.02 -1.68 4.48
C LEU A 29 -16.48 -3.00 3.93
N GLU A 30 -17.34 -3.91 3.51
CA GLU A 30 -16.96 -5.21 2.93
C GLU A 30 -16.54 -5.11 1.45
N SER A 31 -16.80 -3.97 0.81
CA SER A 31 -16.36 -3.70 -0.56
C SER A 31 -14.93 -3.16 -0.64
N HIS A 32 -14.43 -3.02 -1.88
CA HIS A 32 -13.16 -2.38 -2.21
C HIS A 32 -13.04 -0.91 -1.72
N ARG A 33 -14.16 -0.29 -1.31
CA ARG A 33 -14.16 1.05 -0.71
C ARG A 33 -13.67 1.03 0.74
N GLY A 34 -13.91 -0.06 1.46
CA GLY A 34 -13.53 -0.21 2.87
C GLY A 34 -12.06 -0.54 3.07
N TYR A 35 -11.49 -1.34 2.16
CA TYR A 35 -10.14 -1.90 2.24
C TYR A 35 -9.75 -2.49 0.89
N ASP A 36 -8.48 -2.87 0.73
CA ASP A 36 -8.00 -3.57 -0.46
C ASP A 36 -8.33 -5.06 -0.33
N ILE A 37 -9.35 -5.51 -1.08
CA ILE A 37 -9.81 -6.90 -1.06
C ILE A 37 -8.65 -7.85 -1.39
N LYS A 38 -8.39 -8.81 -0.49
CA LYS A 38 -7.28 -9.78 -0.59
C LYS A 38 -5.86 -9.16 -0.50
N ALA A 39 -5.70 -7.92 -0.05
CA ALA A 39 -4.36 -7.41 0.30
C ALA A 39 -3.74 -8.16 1.48
N ALA A 40 -4.51 -8.43 2.54
CA ALA A 40 -4.03 -9.16 3.73
C ALA A 40 -3.37 -10.53 3.42
N PRO A 41 -3.99 -11.45 2.67
CA PRO A 41 -3.35 -12.73 2.32
C PRO A 41 -2.13 -12.58 1.41
N VAL A 42 -2.04 -11.54 0.59
CA VAL A 42 -0.81 -11.23 -0.17
C VAL A 42 0.27 -10.75 0.79
N PHE A 43 -0.04 -9.79 1.66
CA PHE A 43 0.88 -9.26 2.67
C PHE A 43 1.46 -10.38 3.55
N ILE A 44 0.60 -11.22 4.14
CA ILE A 44 1.02 -12.35 5.00
C ILE A 44 1.96 -13.30 4.26
N ARG A 45 1.72 -13.54 2.96
CA ARG A 45 2.57 -14.42 2.16
C ARG A 45 3.97 -13.83 1.97
N LEU A 46 4.06 -12.51 1.79
CA LEU A 46 5.28 -11.79 1.47
C LEU A 46 6.09 -11.39 2.71
N GLU A 47 5.43 -11.13 3.84
CA GLU A 47 6.03 -10.64 5.09
C GLU A 47 7.33 -11.37 5.50
N PRO A 48 7.46 -12.71 5.39
CA PRO A 48 8.71 -13.39 5.74
C PRO A 48 9.94 -13.02 4.88
N LEU A 49 9.75 -12.34 3.74
CA LEU A 49 10.82 -11.86 2.87
C LEU A 49 11.31 -10.47 3.25
N PHE A 50 10.74 -9.83 4.25
CA PHE A 50 11.06 -8.46 4.63
C PHE A 50 11.64 -8.44 6.06
N ASP A 51 12.44 -7.43 6.35
CA ASP A 51 13.03 -7.24 7.67
C ASP A 51 11.99 -6.71 8.67
N GLU A 52 10.97 -6.01 8.17
CA GLU A 52 9.84 -5.54 8.96
C GLU A 52 8.56 -5.46 8.11
N GLY A 53 7.44 -5.84 8.73
CA GLY A 53 6.10 -5.79 8.14
C GLY A 53 5.17 -4.90 8.97
N MET A 54 4.57 -3.90 8.34
CA MET A 54 3.63 -3.00 9.00
C MET A 54 2.32 -2.87 8.23
N TYR A 55 1.19 -2.92 8.92
CA TYR A 55 -0.11 -2.75 8.28
C TYR A 55 -1.05 -1.90 9.11
N PHE A 56 -1.94 -1.18 8.42
CA PHE A 56 -2.98 -0.39 9.06
C PHE A 56 -4.20 -1.27 9.35
N ARG A 57 -4.53 -1.43 10.63
CA ARG A 57 -5.53 -2.42 11.09
C ARG A 57 -6.99 -2.02 10.86
N TYR A 58 -7.22 -0.79 10.42
CA TYR A 58 -8.55 -0.20 10.33
C TYR A 58 -8.93 0.09 8.87
N SER A 59 -10.23 0.20 8.63
CA SER A 59 -10.74 0.63 7.34
C SER A 59 -10.20 2.00 6.98
N ARG A 60 -9.86 2.18 5.69
CA ARG A 60 -9.59 3.53 5.15
C ARG A 60 -10.77 4.48 5.30
N LEU A 61 -12.00 3.93 5.44
CA LEU A 61 -13.20 4.73 5.66
C LEU A 61 -13.26 5.32 7.07
N LEU A 62 -12.52 4.76 8.03
CA LEU A 62 -12.35 5.39 9.35
C LEU A 62 -11.53 6.67 9.19
N ILE A 63 -10.32 6.53 8.66
CA ILE A 63 -9.40 7.59 8.28
C ILE A 63 -8.44 6.99 7.25
N GLU A 64 -8.14 7.71 6.18
CA GLU A 64 -7.35 7.22 5.05
C GLU A 64 -5.84 7.38 5.35
N PRO A 65 -5.10 6.30 5.70
CA PRO A 65 -3.69 6.39 6.06
C PRO A 65 -2.80 6.77 4.87
N ASN A 66 -3.23 6.49 3.63
CA ASN A 66 -2.48 6.77 2.43
C ASN A 66 -2.72 8.18 1.87
N ARG A 67 -3.31 9.10 2.64
CA ARG A 67 -3.49 10.51 2.26
C ARG A 67 -2.83 11.44 3.27
N SER A 68 -2.47 12.63 2.82
CA SER A 68 -1.84 13.64 3.68
C SER A 68 -2.88 14.38 4.55
N ILE A 69 -2.42 14.95 5.67
CA ILE A 69 -3.26 15.86 6.46
C ILE A 69 -3.64 17.06 5.58
N GLY A 70 -4.94 17.37 5.51
CA GLY A 70 -5.50 18.41 4.64
C GLY A 70 -6.02 17.90 3.29
N ASP A 71 -5.78 16.63 2.95
CA ASP A 71 -6.41 16.02 1.78
C ASP A 71 -7.93 15.91 1.99
N LYS A 72 -8.72 16.27 0.96
CA LYS A 72 -10.19 16.21 1.01
C LYS A 72 -10.74 14.80 1.19
N PHE A 73 -9.94 13.77 0.92
CA PHE A 73 -10.27 12.37 1.08
C PHE A 73 -9.64 11.72 2.32
N LEU A 74 -8.98 12.49 3.19
CA LEU A 74 -8.47 11.98 4.47
C LEU A 74 -9.59 11.38 5.34
N PHE A 75 -10.73 12.06 5.37
CA PHE A 75 -11.94 11.59 6.04
C PHE A 75 -12.96 11.13 4.99
N SER A 76 -13.55 9.96 5.21
CA SER A 76 -14.63 9.47 4.36
C SER A 76 -15.93 10.21 4.65
N PRO A 77 -16.98 10.07 3.83
CA PRO A 77 -18.30 10.61 4.15
C PRO A 77 -18.84 10.17 5.52
N PHE A 78 -18.38 9.04 6.06
CA PHE A 78 -18.79 8.52 7.37
C PHE A 78 -18.12 9.23 8.56
N THR A 79 -16.92 9.79 8.35
CA THR A 79 -16.13 10.43 9.42
C THR A 79 -15.88 11.92 9.19
N ALA A 80 -16.19 12.45 8.01
CA ALA A 80 -15.99 13.85 7.66
C ALA A 80 -16.89 14.81 8.47
N THR A 81 -18.09 14.36 8.85
CA THR A 81 -19.06 15.14 9.65
C THR A 81 -18.88 15.01 11.15
N LEU A 82 -17.85 14.28 11.61
CA LEU A 82 -17.56 14.17 13.04
C LEU A 82 -17.14 15.54 13.61
N PRO A 83 -17.43 15.79 14.90
CA PRO A 83 -16.87 16.94 15.62
C PRO A 83 -15.35 17.01 15.47
N ILE A 84 -14.80 18.23 15.58
CA ILE A 84 -13.36 18.44 15.41
C ILE A 84 -12.56 17.60 16.41
N GLU A 85 -13.05 17.45 17.63
CA GLU A 85 -12.42 16.67 18.70
C GLU A 85 -12.30 15.18 18.32
N GLU A 86 -13.35 14.60 17.74
CA GLU A 86 -13.34 13.21 17.27
C GLU A 86 -12.44 13.03 16.05
N ARG A 87 -12.40 13.99 15.12
CA ARG A 87 -11.47 13.94 13.98
C ARG A 87 -10.01 14.07 14.43
N THR A 88 -9.74 14.93 15.41
CA THR A 88 -8.42 15.04 16.04
C THR A 88 -8.06 13.74 16.76
N GLU A 89 -9.01 13.07 17.40
CA GLU A 89 -8.79 11.74 17.98
C GLU A 89 -8.48 10.69 16.90
N LEU A 90 -9.20 10.69 15.77
CA LEU A 90 -8.91 9.81 14.63
C LEU A 90 -7.45 9.98 14.16
N ILE A 91 -7.03 11.24 14.01
CA ILE A 91 -5.66 11.59 13.63
C ILE A 91 -4.64 11.08 14.65
N ASN A 92 -4.86 11.38 15.94
CA ASN A 92 -3.88 11.11 16.99
C ASN A 92 -3.79 9.63 17.39
N LYS A 93 -4.90 8.89 17.38
CA LYS A 93 -4.95 7.50 17.87
C LYS A 93 -4.80 6.44 16.78
N TYR A 94 -5.10 6.78 15.53
CA TYR A 94 -5.15 5.77 14.45
C TYR A 94 -4.18 6.13 13.33
N TYR A 95 -4.27 7.34 12.78
CA TYR A 95 -3.44 7.75 11.63
C TYR A 95 -1.97 7.98 12.00
N HIS A 96 -1.68 8.83 12.99
CA HIS A 96 -0.31 9.16 13.38
C HIS A 96 0.50 7.96 13.86
N PRO A 97 -0.03 7.06 14.72
CA PRO A 97 0.75 5.92 15.19
C PRO A 97 1.25 5.01 14.06
N TYR A 98 0.42 4.76 13.03
CA TYR A 98 0.83 3.99 11.86
C TYR A 98 1.93 4.69 11.08
N ARG A 99 1.70 5.94 10.67
CA ARG A 99 2.66 6.68 9.83
C ARG A 99 3.98 6.93 10.55
N LYS A 100 3.94 7.32 11.82
CA LYS A 100 5.15 7.53 12.63
C LYS A 100 5.96 6.24 12.78
N ARG A 101 5.30 5.07 12.92
CA ARG A 101 6.02 3.79 13.02
C ARG A 101 6.80 3.52 11.73
N VAL A 102 6.19 3.74 10.56
CA VAL A 102 6.83 3.58 9.25
C VAL A 102 7.96 4.62 9.07
N GLU A 103 7.69 5.89 9.38
CA GLU A 103 8.68 6.97 9.30
C GLU A 103 9.89 6.72 10.21
N SER A 104 9.66 6.30 11.45
CA SER A 104 10.73 5.99 12.41
C SER A 104 11.58 4.82 11.95
N PHE A 105 10.97 3.74 11.43
CA PHE A 105 11.72 2.61 10.89
C PHE A 105 12.59 3.02 9.71
N ILE A 106 12.04 3.77 8.75
CA ILE A 106 12.82 4.25 7.61
C ILE A 106 13.97 5.14 8.10
N GLY A 107 13.71 6.06 9.02
CA GLY A 107 14.74 6.95 9.57
C GLY A 107 15.85 6.22 10.34
N GLU A 108 15.52 5.14 11.05
CA GLU A 108 16.49 4.31 11.77
C GLU A 108 17.46 3.59 10.81
N TYR A 109 16.97 3.17 9.64
CA TYR A 109 17.73 2.33 8.70
C TYR A 109 18.15 3.05 7.41
N ILE A 110 17.94 4.36 7.30
CA ILE A 110 18.14 5.09 6.05
C ILE A 110 19.58 5.02 5.51
N ASP A 111 20.58 4.98 6.41
CA ASP A 111 22.00 4.85 6.05
C ASP A 111 22.35 3.49 5.42
N GLN A 112 21.52 2.46 5.64
CA GLN A 112 21.69 1.12 5.09
C GLN A 112 20.97 0.92 3.76
N GLN A 113 20.33 1.98 3.25
CA GLN A 113 19.31 1.98 2.19
C GLN A 113 18.05 1.21 2.58
N VAL A 114 16.90 1.82 2.35
CA VAL A 114 15.60 1.21 2.62
C VAL A 114 14.88 0.93 1.31
N PHE A 115 14.66 -0.34 1.01
CA PHE A 115 13.79 -0.82 -0.05
C PHE A 115 12.40 -1.07 0.54
N HIS A 116 11.43 -0.25 0.16
CA HIS A 116 10.09 -0.26 0.73
C HIS A 116 9.07 -0.68 -0.32
N VAL A 117 8.32 -1.75 -0.03
CA VAL A 117 7.18 -2.19 -0.83
C VAL A 117 5.89 -1.96 -0.07
N SER A 118 4.97 -1.16 -0.63
CA SER A 118 3.60 -1.04 -0.14
C SER A 118 2.69 -1.92 -0.97
N ILE A 119 1.93 -2.82 -0.32
CA ILE A 119 1.01 -3.75 -0.97
C ILE A 119 -0.39 -3.17 -1.04
N HIS A 120 -0.92 -3.16 -2.25
CA HIS A 120 -2.28 -2.76 -2.56
C HIS A 120 -2.96 -3.76 -3.48
N THR A 121 -4.29 -3.68 -3.55
CA THR A 121 -5.05 -4.40 -4.57
C THR A 121 -6.09 -3.52 -5.21
N PHE A 122 -6.46 -3.84 -6.44
CA PHE A 122 -7.47 -3.09 -7.17
C PHE A 122 -8.51 -4.00 -7.80
N THR A 123 -9.73 -3.49 -7.96
CA THR A 123 -10.81 -4.21 -8.64
C THR A 123 -10.54 -4.31 -10.14
N PRO A 124 -10.90 -5.44 -10.80
CA PRO A 124 -10.73 -5.62 -12.24
C PRO A 124 -11.60 -4.68 -13.07
N THR A 125 -12.66 -4.13 -12.48
CA THR A 125 -13.53 -3.14 -13.11
C THR A 125 -13.77 -1.98 -12.16
N LEU A 126 -13.68 -0.75 -12.68
CA LEU A 126 -14.11 0.46 -11.98
C LEU A 126 -14.97 1.30 -12.91
N GLY A 127 -16.27 1.40 -12.61
CA GLY A 127 -17.25 1.99 -13.54
C GLY A 127 -17.22 1.24 -14.88
N ASN A 128 -16.98 1.95 -15.98
CA ASN A 128 -16.88 1.37 -17.33
C ASN A 128 -15.44 0.98 -17.72
N GLN A 129 -14.46 1.17 -16.83
CA GLN A 129 -13.05 0.86 -17.12
C GLN A 129 -12.74 -0.59 -16.72
N VAL A 130 -12.37 -1.40 -17.72
CA VAL A 130 -11.77 -2.73 -17.52
C VAL A 130 -10.27 -2.58 -17.26
N ARG A 131 -9.76 -3.31 -16.28
CA ARG A 131 -8.37 -3.27 -15.85
C ARG A 131 -7.67 -4.60 -16.06
N GLU A 132 -7.02 -4.73 -17.20
CA GLU A 132 -6.56 -6.02 -17.74
C GLU A 132 -5.26 -6.55 -17.13
N SER A 133 -4.40 -5.69 -16.57
CA SER A 133 -3.13 -6.16 -16.00
C SER A 133 -3.31 -6.81 -14.64
N SER A 134 -2.51 -7.84 -14.41
CA SER A 134 -2.47 -8.62 -13.18
C SER A 134 -1.79 -7.85 -12.05
N VAL A 135 -0.69 -7.18 -12.38
CA VAL A 135 0.16 -6.48 -11.41
C VAL A 135 0.57 -5.12 -11.96
N GLY A 136 0.50 -4.13 -11.08
CA GLY A 136 1.04 -2.80 -11.25
C GLY A 136 2.23 -2.56 -10.33
N ILE A 137 3.27 -1.91 -10.85
CA ILE A 137 4.42 -1.46 -10.06
C ILE A 137 4.44 0.06 -10.11
N GLY A 138 4.01 0.72 -9.04
CA GLY A 138 4.05 2.17 -8.90
C GLY A 138 5.38 2.64 -8.33
N PHE A 139 5.93 3.69 -8.91
CA PHE A 139 7.19 4.31 -8.48
C PHE A 139 7.27 5.75 -8.96
N ASP A 140 8.18 6.53 -8.37
CA ASP A 140 8.44 7.89 -8.84
C ASP A 140 9.37 7.85 -10.07
N ARG A 141 8.87 8.36 -11.20
CA ARG A 141 9.62 8.38 -12.48
C ARG A 141 10.77 9.37 -12.46
N GLU A 142 10.69 10.40 -11.62
CA GLU A 142 11.71 11.44 -11.51
C GLU A 142 12.82 11.02 -10.53
N SER A 143 12.61 9.97 -9.73
CA SER A 143 13.58 9.45 -8.79
C SER A 143 14.65 8.62 -9.53
N LYS A 144 15.91 9.03 -9.36
CA LYS A 144 17.08 8.36 -9.94
C LYS A 144 17.15 6.90 -9.52
N GLY A 145 17.28 5.97 -10.48
CA GLY A 145 17.38 4.53 -10.20
C GLY A 145 16.04 3.82 -9.98
N SER A 146 14.93 4.56 -9.80
CA SER A 146 13.62 3.96 -9.54
C SER A 146 13.07 3.21 -10.76
N LEU A 147 13.36 3.67 -11.98
CA LEU A 147 12.94 2.97 -13.20
C LEU A 147 13.70 1.66 -13.37
N GLU A 148 15.02 1.67 -13.17
CA GLU A 148 15.89 0.50 -13.28
C GLU A 148 15.47 -0.56 -12.25
N LEU A 149 15.25 -0.17 -10.99
CA LEU A 149 14.75 -1.08 -9.96
C LEU A 149 13.34 -1.60 -10.27
N ALA A 150 12.43 -0.76 -10.79
CA ALA A 150 11.11 -1.22 -11.23
C ALA A 150 11.20 -2.26 -12.35
N GLN A 151 12.14 -2.10 -13.28
CA GLN A 151 12.41 -3.09 -14.33
C GLN A 151 12.94 -4.41 -13.73
N LEU A 152 13.83 -4.34 -12.75
CA LEU A 152 14.32 -5.54 -12.04
C LEU A 152 13.20 -6.25 -11.28
N ILE A 153 12.32 -5.51 -10.57
CA ILE A 153 11.13 -6.08 -9.92
C ILE A 153 10.26 -6.78 -10.97
N LYS A 154 9.94 -6.10 -12.07
CA LYS A 154 9.15 -6.67 -13.15
C LYS A 154 9.78 -7.95 -13.72
N GLN A 155 11.08 -7.92 -13.99
CA GLN A 155 11.80 -9.07 -14.52
C GLN A 155 11.76 -10.24 -13.54
N SER A 156 11.96 -9.99 -12.24
CA SER A 156 11.94 -11.03 -11.21
C SER A 156 10.61 -11.79 -11.13
N PHE A 157 9.48 -11.11 -11.39
CA PHE A 157 8.16 -11.76 -11.50
C PHE A 157 8.00 -12.52 -12.81
N TYR A 158 8.48 -11.94 -13.90
CA TYR A 158 8.40 -12.56 -15.23
C TYR A 158 9.22 -13.85 -15.34
N ASP A 159 10.36 -13.91 -14.64
CA ASP A 159 11.22 -15.11 -14.57
C ASP A 159 10.52 -16.27 -13.85
N VAL A 160 9.51 -16.00 -13.02
CA VAL A 160 8.71 -17.01 -12.35
C VAL A 160 7.48 -17.40 -13.17
N ASP A 161 6.79 -16.42 -13.76
CA ASP A 161 5.62 -16.64 -14.60
C ASP A 161 5.58 -15.66 -15.78
N GLN A 162 5.90 -16.18 -16.97
CA GLN A 162 5.93 -15.40 -18.21
C GLN A 162 4.54 -15.02 -18.74
N SER A 163 3.47 -15.60 -18.19
CA SER A 163 2.10 -15.24 -18.55
C SER A 163 1.59 -13.98 -17.84
N LEU A 164 2.35 -13.49 -16.85
CA LEU A 164 1.91 -12.42 -15.97
C LEU A 164 1.92 -11.06 -16.67
N SER A 165 0.77 -10.38 -16.68
CA SER A 165 0.66 -9.03 -17.23
C SER A 165 1.07 -7.98 -16.19
N ILE A 166 2.28 -7.42 -16.36
CA ILE A 166 2.87 -6.42 -15.44
C ILE A 166 3.03 -5.07 -16.12
N ARG A 167 2.50 -4.02 -15.49
CA ARG A 167 2.63 -2.63 -15.96
C ARG A 167 3.22 -1.71 -14.90
N HIS A 168 4.02 -0.76 -15.35
CA HIS A 168 4.50 0.33 -14.50
C HIS A 168 3.42 1.38 -14.31
N ASN A 169 3.27 1.90 -13.10
CA ASN A 169 2.36 3.00 -12.76
C ASN A 169 0.93 2.72 -13.27
N TYR A 170 0.41 1.57 -12.85
CA TYR A 170 -0.89 1.03 -13.21
C TYR A 170 -1.57 0.41 -11.96
N PRO A 171 -2.90 0.46 -11.81
CA PRO A 171 -3.85 1.25 -12.60
C PRO A 171 -3.71 2.76 -12.32
N TYR A 172 -2.96 3.12 -11.27
CA TYR A 172 -2.70 4.49 -10.85
C TYR A 172 -1.33 4.96 -11.34
N ARG A 173 -1.24 6.19 -11.83
CA ARG A 173 -0.01 6.74 -12.40
C ARG A 173 1.03 7.18 -11.36
N GLY A 174 0.82 6.86 -10.08
CA GLY A 174 1.39 7.58 -8.94
C GLY A 174 0.52 8.79 -8.65
N GLU A 175 -0.48 8.64 -7.78
CA GLU A 175 -1.41 9.74 -7.45
C GLU A 175 -0.73 10.76 -6.56
N GLN A 176 -0.82 12.06 -6.88
CA GLN A 176 -0.29 13.13 -6.01
C GLN A 176 -0.82 12.99 -4.57
N ASN A 177 0.09 13.09 -3.59
CA ASN A 177 -0.16 13.12 -2.14
C ASN A 177 -0.41 11.79 -1.41
N ASP A 178 -0.04 10.66 -2.00
CA ASP A 178 0.01 9.39 -1.28
C ASP A 178 1.10 9.38 -0.17
N PHE A 179 1.02 8.41 0.75
CA PHE A 179 1.98 8.28 1.84
C PHE A 179 3.40 8.01 1.30
N MET A 180 3.51 7.25 0.22
CA MET A 180 4.80 6.94 -0.38
C MET A 180 5.53 8.17 -0.91
N GLN A 181 4.85 9.09 -1.58
CA GLN A 181 5.44 10.37 -1.99
C GLN A 181 5.81 11.25 -0.81
N TYR A 182 5.00 11.23 0.25
CA TYR A 182 5.39 11.92 1.49
C TYR A 182 6.72 11.37 2.02
N LEU A 183 6.87 10.04 2.07
CA LEU A 183 8.11 9.40 2.51
C LEU A 183 9.30 9.75 1.59
N ARG A 184 9.12 9.78 0.27
CA ARG A 184 10.17 10.22 -0.67
C ARG A 184 10.64 11.66 -0.42
N ARG A 185 9.74 12.55 0.03
CA ARG A 185 10.12 13.93 0.40
C ARG A 185 10.86 13.99 1.74
N CYS A 186 10.47 13.16 2.70
CA CYS A 186 11.15 13.05 3.99
C CYS A 186 12.55 12.41 3.85
N PHE A 187 12.69 11.47 2.92
CA PHE A 187 13.89 10.68 2.69
C PHE A 187 14.25 10.71 1.19
N PRO A 188 14.89 11.81 0.71
CA PRO A 188 15.20 11.97 -0.72
C PRO A 188 16.34 11.06 -1.20
N GLU A 189 17.21 10.65 -0.28
CA GLU A 189 18.36 9.78 -0.55
C GLU A 189 18.18 8.43 0.16
N ASN A 190 18.72 7.37 -0.42
CA ASN A 190 18.73 6.01 0.15
C ASN A 190 17.36 5.38 0.45
N TYR A 191 16.25 5.99 0.05
CA TYR A 191 14.92 5.41 0.16
C TYR A 191 14.34 5.07 -1.22
N PHE A 192 14.01 3.80 -1.43
CA PHE A 192 13.48 3.26 -2.67
C PHE A 192 12.10 2.66 -2.42
N GLY A 193 11.06 3.48 -2.58
CA GLY A 193 9.66 3.08 -2.37
C GLY A 193 8.96 2.64 -3.64
N PHE A 194 8.28 1.48 -3.62
CA PHE A 194 7.47 0.92 -4.69
C PHE A 194 6.09 0.51 -4.19
N SER A 195 5.02 0.88 -4.90
CA SER A 195 3.71 0.27 -4.66
C SER A 195 3.53 -0.95 -5.55
N LEU A 196 3.07 -2.04 -4.97
CA LEU A 196 2.71 -3.26 -5.70
C LEU A 196 1.19 -3.38 -5.68
N GLU A 197 0.58 -3.07 -6.82
CA GLU A 197 -0.86 -3.10 -7.04
C GLU A 197 -1.24 -4.45 -7.64
N VAL A 198 -1.99 -5.28 -6.92
CA VAL A 198 -2.37 -6.63 -7.39
C VAL A 198 -3.85 -6.66 -7.73
N ARG A 199 -4.23 -7.19 -8.90
CA ARG A 199 -5.65 -7.31 -9.24
C ARG A 199 -6.34 -8.28 -8.28
N ASN A 200 -7.40 -7.82 -7.63
CA ASN A 200 -7.94 -8.52 -6.47
C ASN A 200 -8.61 -9.86 -6.81
N ASP A 201 -9.11 -10.08 -8.02
CA ASP A 201 -9.58 -11.39 -8.47
C ASP A 201 -8.44 -12.43 -8.46
N GLN A 202 -7.22 -12.01 -8.79
CA GLN A 202 -6.03 -12.86 -8.94
C GLN A 202 -5.11 -12.94 -7.70
N GLY A 203 -5.28 -12.06 -6.71
CA GLY A 203 -4.31 -11.90 -5.60
C GLY A 203 -3.96 -13.19 -4.83
N LEU A 204 -4.89 -14.14 -4.67
CA LEU A 204 -4.61 -15.42 -4.00
C LEU A 204 -3.75 -16.36 -4.83
N GLU A 205 -3.87 -16.31 -6.16
CA GLU A 205 -3.11 -17.14 -7.08
C GLU A 205 -1.70 -16.55 -7.26
N LEU A 206 -1.62 -15.23 -7.41
CA LEU A 206 -0.36 -14.53 -7.69
C LEU A 206 0.57 -14.43 -6.48
N ARG A 207 0.08 -14.54 -5.23
CA ARG A 207 0.93 -14.37 -4.03
C ARG A 207 2.19 -15.25 -4.01
N ASN A 208 2.15 -16.44 -4.62
CA ASN A 208 3.32 -17.32 -4.71
C ASN A 208 4.31 -16.85 -5.78
N VAL A 209 3.81 -16.39 -6.92
CA VAL A 209 4.63 -15.80 -7.98
C VAL A 209 5.32 -14.54 -7.46
N LEU A 210 4.57 -13.67 -6.78
CA LEU A 210 5.09 -12.46 -6.15
C LEU A 210 6.15 -12.78 -5.08
N TYR A 211 5.90 -13.78 -4.24
CA TYR A 211 6.88 -14.23 -3.25
C TYR A 211 8.17 -14.69 -3.92
N GLN A 212 8.08 -15.60 -4.89
CA GLN A 212 9.28 -16.15 -5.52
C GLN A 212 10.07 -15.08 -6.27
N GLY A 213 9.39 -14.17 -6.98
CA GLY A 213 10.06 -13.09 -7.68
C GLY A 213 10.73 -12.10 -6.72
N LEU A 214 10.05 -11.69 -5.64
CA LEU A 214 10.68 -10.84 -4.61
C LEU A 214 11.84 -11.55 -3.89
N ALA A 215 11.75 -12.86 -3.66
CA ALA A 215 12.84 -13.65 -3.08
C ALA A 215 14.07 -13.68 -4.01
N ASN A 216 13.85 -13.89 -5.32
CA ASN A 216 14.90 -13.85 -6.34
C ASN A 216 15.53 -12.45 -6.43
N LEU A 217 14.70 -11.41 -6.41
CA LEU A 217 15.14 -10.02 -6.41
C LEU A 217 15.99 -9.73 -5.16
N ARG A 218 15.55 -10.16 -3.98
CA ARG A 218 16.29 -9.98 -2.73
C ARG A 218 17.66 -10.64 -2.77
N GLY A 219 17.81 -11.79 -3.43
CA GLY A 219 19.12 -12.41 -3.67
C GLY A 219 20.00 -11.67 -4.68
N THR A 220 19.44 -10.76 -5.47
CA THR A 220 20.15 -10.00 -6.52
C THR A 220 20.56 -8.60 -6.05
N ILE A 221 19.70 -7.91 -5.28
CA ILE A 221 19.94 -6.53 -4.82
C ILE A 221 20.27 -6.43 -3.32
N GLY A 222 20.15 -7.54 -2.59
CA GLY A 222 20.40 -7.64 -1.15
C GLY A 222 21.86 -7.78 -0.78
#